data_AF-A0A5J4UFT6-F1
#
_entry.id   AF-A0A5J4UFT6-F1
#
_cell.length_a   1.000
_cell.length_b   1.000
_cell.length_c   1.000
_cell.angle_alpha   90.00
_cell.angle_beta   90.00
_cell.angle_gamma   90.00
#
_symmetry.space_group_name_H-M   'P 1'
#
loop_
_entity.id
_entity.type
_entity.pdbx_description
1 polymer ?
#
loop_
_entity_poly.entity_id
_entity_poly.type
_entity_poly.pdbx_seq_one_letter_code
_entity_poly.pdbx_strand_id
1 'polypeptide(L)'
;MLASLSQKRMDSIKASIGSWSDINKPNQASRRLSSFMELLQATHFFNLQALVRARKMNQIKERVLFIRDRERKLSAEVMNLTRQELHWWRKTIQLPMQANLNFINPLITIITDASPFGYGAEIRHQNQKLEIHGEQDLPIILSQNKRELKAVFKTQQITFKRKILAQNQDVNLISPSTTVVAIPNKHTITLSLLKILIPIMQNLEKNKCRIRSNHISGVDNIRAEELSRFKDSSILQLQPELFKEICLEFRIIPEVDFFASIKNQQITSIFSRILEVKSERVDAMMQDWSQYKIVYSFSPPIVIMEVSYKIKRDKVTALMILPQWSAQISISVLQSMKITHRRSLSCFQLISIIGLAVKLSGNQIFQGQVKAIVVAPENPKQSQY
;
A
#
# COMPACT_ATOMS: atom_id res chain seq x y z
N MET A 1 -18.27 -26.39 -4.56
CA MET A 1 -19.45 -26.12 -5.41
C MET A 1 -19.26 -24.77 -6.11
N LEU A 2 -19.19 -24.80 -7.43
CA LEU A 2 -19.20 -23.60 -8.26
C LEU A 2 -20.66 -23.39 -8.72
N ALA A 3 -21.24 -22.25 -8.40
CA ALA A 3 -22.53 -21.85 -8.96
C ALA A 3 -22.28 -21.05 -10.24
N SER A 4 -23.03 -21.33 -11.29
CA SER A 4 -22.98 -20.60 -12.55
C SER A 4 -24.34 -19.97 -12.87
N LEU A 5 -24.30 -18.89 -13.64
CA LEU A 5 -25.49 -18.29 -14.22
C LEU A 5 -26.10 -19.26 -15.26
N SER A 6 -27.42 -19.44 -15.24
CA SER A 6 -28.09 -20.35 -16.18
C SER A 6 -27.91 -19.91 -17.64
N GLN A 7 -27.81 -20.87 -18.57
CA GLN A 7 -27.57 -20.59 -19.99
C GLN A 7 -28.63 -19.63 -20.58
N LYS A 8 -29.90 -19.85 -20.25
CA LYS A 8 -31.03 -18.97 -20.66
C LYS A 8 -30.82 -17.51 -20.24
N ARG A 9 -30.34 -17.28 -19.01
CA ARG A 9 -30.05 -15.92 -18.53
C ARG A 9 -28.81 -15.34 -19.21
N MET A 10 -27.76 -16.13 -19.42
CA MET A 10 -26.57 -15.72 -20.17
C MET A 10 -26.91 -15.27 -21.59
N ASP A 11 -27.75 -16.02 -22.30
CA ASP A 11 -28.17 -15.68 -23.66
C ASP A 11 -29.03 -14.41 -23.69
N SER A 12 -29.91 -14.23 -22.71
CA SER A 12 -30.69 -12.98 -22.54
C SER A 12 -29.81 -11.75 -22.33
N ILE A 13 -28.76 -11.87 -21.50
CA ILE A 13 -27.80 -10.78 -21.29
C ILE A 13 -26.99 -10.51 -22.56
N LYS A 14 -26.50 -11.55 -23.25
CA LYS A 14 -25.76 -11.39 -24.52
C LYS A 14 -26.60 -10.69 -25.59
N ALA A 15 -27.86 -11.10 -25.78
CA ALA A 15 -28.77 -10.49 -26.73
C ALA A 15 -29.05 -9.02 -26.38
N SER A 16 -29.25 -8.72 -25.09
CA SER A 16 -29.48 -7.35 -24.62
C SER A 16 -28.26 -6.45 -24.86
N ILE A 17 -27.05 -6.92 -24.51
CA ILE A 17 -25.80 -6.19 -24.77
C ILE A 17 -25.62 -5.94 -26.27
N GLY A 18 -25.87 -6.96 -27.11
CA GLY A 18 -25.81 -6.85 -28.57
C GLY A 18 -26.73 -5.75 -29.09
N SER A 19 -27.99 -5.73 -28.63
CA SER A 19 -28.98 -4.74 -29.05
C SER A 19 -28.62 -3.32 -28.63
N TRP A 20 -28.08 -3.10 -27.43
CA TRP A 20 -27.71 -1.76 -26.97
C TRP A 20 -26.41 -1.23 -27.58
N SER A 21 -25.57 -2.13 -28.07
CA SER A 21 -24.28 -1.78 -28.65
C SER A 21 -24.34 -1.53 -30.17
N ASP A 22 -25.49 -1.79 -30.81
CA ASP A 22 -25.70 -1.55 -32.24
C ASP A 22 -25.83 -0.04 -32.52
N ILE A 23 -25.02 0.44 -33.46
CA ILE A 23 -24.97 1.86 -33.85
C ILE A 23 -26.14 2.20 -34.78
N ASN A 24 -26.62 1.21 -35.53
CA ASN A 24 -27.67 1.38 -36.56
C ASN A 24 -29.08 1.29 -35.98
N LYS A 25 -29.24 0.95 -34.70
CA LYS A 25 -30.56 0.90 -34.05
C LYS A 25 -31.06 2.28 -33.66
N PRO A 26 -32.37 2.55 -33.82
CA PRO A 26 -32.97 3.80 -33.39
C PRO A 26 -32.85 3.97 -31.87
N ASN A 27 -32.83 5.23 -31.42
CA ASN A 27 -32.77 5.56 -29.99
C ASN A 27 -33.86 4.80 -29.22
N GLN A 28 -33.43 4.09 -28.18
CA GLN A 28 -34.31 3.24 -27.39
C GLN A 28 -34.99 4.05 -26.27
N ALA A 29 -36.13 3.55 -25.78
CA ALA A 29 -36.86 4.18 -24.69
C ALA A 29 -36.13 4.04 -23.34
N SER A 30 -36.30 5.03 -22.46
CA SER A 30 -35.74 5.04 -21.10
C SER A 30 -36.15 3.81 -20.26
N ARG A 31 -37.37 3.29 -20.46
CA ARG A 31 -37.83 2.03 -19.82
C ARG A 31 -36.94 0.84 -20.14
N ARG A 32 -36.51 0.68 -21.41
CA ARG A 32 -35.66 -0.44 -21.83
C ARG A 32 -34.27 -0.35 -21.19
N LEU A 33 -33.76 0.88 -20.98
CA LEU A 33 -32.49 1.09 -20.28
C LEU A 33 -32.60 0.59 -18.84
N SER A 34 -33.71 0.90 -18.15
CA SER A 34 -33.95 0.46 -16.77
C SER A 34 -33.98 -1.07 -16.62
N SER A 35 -34.73 -1.78 -17.47
CA SER A 35 -34.79 -3.24 -17.43
C SER A 35 -33.45 -3.89 -17.77
N PHE A 36 -32.74 -3.34 -18.75
CA PHE A 36 -31.39 -3.81 -19.10
C PHE A 36 -30.40 -3.62 -17.93
N MET A 37 -30.55 -2.52 -17.21
CA MET A 37 -29.74 -2.17 -16.06
C MET A 37 -29.92 -3.11 -14.88
N GLU A 38 -31.15 -3.48 -14.57
CA GLU A 38 -31.47 -4.46 -13.54
C GLU A 38 -30.89 -5.84 -13.88
N LEU A 39 -30.99 -6.22 -15.16
CA LEU A 39 -30.44 -7.48 -15.66
C LEU A 39 -28.91 -7.53 -15.53
N LEU A 40 -28.20 -6.42 -15.79
CA LEU A 40 -26.77 -6.32 -15.55
C LEU A 40 -26.43 -6.32 -14.05
N GLN A 41 -27.20 -5.62 -13.21
CA GLN A 41 -26.98 -5.62 -11.76
C GLN A 41 -27.12 -7.02 -11.17
N ALA A 42 -28.05 -7.83 -11.65
CA ALA A 42 -28.25 -9.20 -11.18
C ALA A 42 -27.00 -10.08 -11.36
N THR A 43 -26.07 -9.71 -12.25
CA THR A 43 -24.81 -10.45 -12.46
C THR A 43 -23.76 -10.19 -11.37
N HIS A 44 -24.00 -9.28 -10.43
CA HIS A 44 -23.02 -8.93 -9.39
C HIS A 44 -22.59 -10.08 -8.49
N PHE A 45 -23.48 -11.05 -8.27
CA PHE A 45 -23.18 -12.27 -7.53
C PHE A 45 -22.01 -13.07 -8.15
N PHE A 46 -21.79 -12.92 -9.45
CA PHE A 46 -20.75 -13.61 -10.21
C PHE A 46 -19.59 -12.69 -10.61
N ASN A 47 -19.84 -11.38 -10.71
CA ASN A 47 -18.82 -10.39 -11.01
C ASN A 47 -19.10 -9.07 -10.28
N LEU A 48 -18.35 -8.76 -9.23
CA LEU A 48 -18.57 -7.52 -8.47
C LEU A 48 -18.37 -6.23 -9.27
N GLN A 49 -17.57 -6.24 -10.36
CA GLN A 49 -17.44 -5.06 -11.22
C GLN A 49 -18.77 -4.70 -11.89
N ALA A 50 -19.71 -5.65 -11.98
CA ALA A 50 -21.09 -5.41 -12.38
C ALA A 50 -21.74 -4.29 -11.56
N LEU A 51 -21.52 -4.21 -10.25
CA LEU A 51 -22.19 -3.20 -9.40
C LEU A 51 -21.71 -1.81 -9.71
N VAL A 52 -20.42 -1.63 -9.96
CA VAL A 52 -19.89 -0.29 -10.26
C VAL A 52 -20.29 0.13 -11.66
N ARG A 53 -20.12 -0.77 -12.63
CA ARG A 53 -20.50 -0.50 -14.02
C ARG A 53 -21.99 -0.23 -14.11
N ALA A 54 -22.79 -1.01 -13.39
CA ALA A 54 -24.20 -0.75 -13.29
C ALA A 54 -24.52 0.56 -12.54
N ARG A 55 -23.72 0.96 -11.56
CA ARG A 55 -23.96 2.23 -10.87
C ARG A 55 -23.63 3.44 -11.74
N LYS A 56 -22.55 3.43 -12.51
CA LYS A 56 -22.28 4.47 -13.52
C LYS A 56 -23.45 4.61 -14.49
N MET A 57 -23.96 3.48 -14.94
CA MET A 57 -25.13 3.45 -15.80
C MET A 57 -26.42 3.88 -15.09
N ASN A 58 -26.58 3.63 -13.78
CA ASN A 58 -27.66 4.21 -12.98
C ASN A 58 -27.53 5.74 -12.88
N GLN A 59 -26.33 6.31 -12.83
CA GLN A 59 -26.16 7.77 -12.87
C GLN A 59 -26.57 8.34 -14.22
N ILE A 60 -26.23 7.64 -15.32
CA ILE A 60 -26.72 7.98 -16.67
C ILE A 60 -28.26 7.94 -16.67
N LYS A 61 -28.83 6.88 -16.09
CA LYS A 61 -30.29 6.72 -15.94
C LYS A 61 -30.92 7.82 -15.09
N GLU A 62 -30.35 8.20 -13.94
CA GLU A 62 -30.86 9.26 -13.06
C GLU A 62 -30.82 10.63 -13.74
N ARG A 63 -29.76 10.92 -14.51
CA ARG A 63 -29.68 12.14 -15.34
C ARG A 63 -30.78 12.22 -16.41
N VAL A 64 -31.22 11.06 -16.91
CA VAL A 64 -32.28 10.94 -17.91
C VAL A 64 -33.68 10.94 -17.29
N LEU A 65 -33.87 10.22 -16.18
CA LEU A 65 -35.15 10.02 -15.49
C LEU A 65 -35.58 11.21 -14.61
N PHE A 66 -34.77 12.26 -14.51
CA PHE A 66 -35.22 13.54 -13.95
C PHE A 66 -36.44 14.09 -14.72
N ILE A 67 -36.60 13.66 -15.97
CA ILE A 67 -37.80 13.87 -16.79
C ILE A 67 -38.67 12.60 -16.64
N ARG A 68 -39.84 12.71 -16.00
CA ARG A 68 -40.76 11.60 -15.65
C ARG A 68 -41.45 10.93 -16.85
N ASP A 69 -40.83 10.89 -18.02
CA ASP A 69 -41.36 10.24 -19.22
C ASP A 69 -40.60 8.94 -19.54
N ARG A 70 -41.26 7.80 -19.33
CA ARG A 70 -40.68 6.46 -19.50
C ARG A 70 -40.54 6.03 -20.97
N GLU A 71 -41.32 6.64 -21.87
CA GLU A 71 -41.37 6.29 -23.30
C GLU A 71 -40.47 7.19 -24.15
N ARG A 72 -39.94 8.27 -23.57
CA ARG A 72 -38.98 9.15 -24.24
C ARG A 72 -37.76 8.39 -24.75
N LYS A 73 -37.44 8.60 -26.02
CA LYS A 73 -36.20 8.11 -26.65
C LYS A 73 -34.99 8.81 -26.05
N LEU A 74 -33.96 8.03 -25.73
CA LEU A 74 -32.70 8.55 -25.19
C LEU A 74 -31.99 9.47 -26.19
N SER A 75 -31.21 10.44 -25.70
CA SER A 75 -30.38 11.29 -26.56
C SER A 75 -29.21 10.50 -27.16
N ALA A 76 -28.65 11.00 -28.26
CA ALA A 76 -27.46 10.40 -28.89
C ALA A 76 -26.26 10.35 -27.91
N GLU A 77 -26.10 11.37 -27.07
CA GLU A 77 -25.07 11.43 -26.03
C GLU A 77 -25.21 10.29 -25.02
N VAL A 78 -26.41 10.05 -24.51
CA VAL A 78 -26.68 8.98 -23.54
C VAL A 78 -26.49 7.60 -24.17
N MET A 79 -26.90 7.44 -25.42
CA MET A 79 -26.65 6.21 -26.19
C MET A 79 -25.13 5.97 -26.34
N ASN A 80 -24.34 7.02 -26.58
CA ASN A 80 -22.88 6.91 -26.67
C ASN A 80 -22.24 6.53 -25.32
N LEU A 81 -22.62 7.19 -24.23
CA LEU A 81 -22.15 6.86 -22.88
C LEU A 81 -22.48 5.41 -22.49
N THR A 82 -23.69 4.96 -22.84
CA THR A 82 -24.13 3.57 -22.64
C THR A 82 -23.25 2.60 -23.43
N ARG A 83 -23.00 2.86 -24.71
CA ARG A 83 -22.15 2.02 -25.57
C ARG A 83 -20.71 1.91 -25.05
N GLN A 84 -20.15 3.01 -24.55
CA GLN A 84 -18.80 3.01 -23.96
C GLN A 84 -18.70 2.07 -22.75
N GLU A 85 -19.69 2.09 -21.85
CA GLU A 85 -19.72 1.17 -20.71
C GLU A 85 -19.96 -0.30 -21.15
N LEU A 86 -20.68 -0.52 -22.26
CA LEU A 86 -20.95 -1.86 -22.78
C LEU A 86 -19.75 -2.56 -23.42
N HIS A 87 -18.71 -1.82 -23.81
CA HIS A 87 -17.49 -2.43 -24.29
C HIS A 87 -16.86 -3.37 -23.24
N TRP A 88 -16.92 -2.99 -21.97
CA TRP A 88 -16.46 -3.85 -20.87
C TRP A 88 -17.35 -5.08 -20.71
N TRP A 89 -18.68 -4.89 -20.71
CA TRP A 89 -19.64 -5.99 -20.55
C TRP A 89 -19.55 -7.05 -21.65
N ARG A 90 -19.29 -6.64 -22.90
CA ARG A 90 -19.05 -7.56 -24.02
C ARG A 90 -17.86 -8.48 -23.79
N LYS A 91 -16.78 -7.96 -23.22
CA LYS A 91 -15.59 -8.76 -22.88
C LYS A 91 -15.87 -9.66 -21.67
N THR A 92 -16.48 -9.10 -20.63
CA THR A 92 -16.75 -9.82 -19.37
C THR A 92 -17.68 -11.02 -19.56
N ILE A 93 -18.72 -10.90 -20.37
CA ILE A 93 -19.71 -11.97 -20.55
C ILE A 93 -19.22 -13.15 -21.39
N GLN A 94 -18.06 -13.01 -22.02
CA GLN A 94 -17.37 -14.14 -22.68
C GLN A 94 -16.69 -15.05 -21.66
N LEU A 95 -16.41 -14.54 -20.46
CA LEU A 95 -15.84 -15.32 -19.37
C LEU A 95 -16.94 -16.09 -18.61
N PRO A 96 -16.61 -17.27 -18.03
CA PRO A 96 -17.56 -18.00 -17.20
C PRO A 96 -18.01 -17.17 -15.99
N MET A 97 -19.31 -16.88 -15.88
CA MET A 97 -19.90 -16.24 -14.70
C MET A 97 -20.12 -17.31 -13.63
N GLN A 98 -19.06 -17.58 -12.85
CA GLN A 98 -19.04 -18.58 -11.79
C GLN A 98 -18.70 -17.96 -10.44
N ALA A 99 -19.37 -18.42 -9.39
CA ALA A 99 -19.11 -18.05 -8.00
C ALA A 99 -18.73 -19.30 -7.20
N ASN A 100 -17.65 -19.21 -6.42
CA ASN A 100 -17.23 -20.29 -5.53
C ASN A 100 -18.03 -20.22 -4.22
N LEU A 101 -18.93 -21.19 -4.04
CA LEU A 101 -19.80 -21.30 -2.86
C LEU A 101 -19.20 -22.16 -1.73
N ASN A 102 -17.96 -22.64 -1.89
CA ASN A 102 -17.30 -23.38 -0.80
C ASN A 102 -17.18 -22.50 0.44
N PHE A 103 -17.24 -23.12 1.61
CA PHE A 103 -16.91 -22.44 2.87
C PHE A 103 -15.55 -21.75 2.76
N ILE A 104 -15.48 -20.54 3.31
CA ILE A 104 -14.24 -19.78 3.42
C ILE A 104 -13.52 -20.30 4.67
N ASN A 105 -12.31 -20.82 4.51
CA ASN A 105 -11.45 -21.26 5.61
C ASN A 105 -10.19 -20.40 5.65
N PRO A 106 -10.26 -19.21 6.28
CA PRO A 106 -9.19 -18.24 6.18
C PRO A 106 -7.98 -18.65 7.03
N LEU A 107 -6.85 -18.88 6.37
CA LEU A 107 -5.56 -19.12 7.04
C LEU A 107 -4.88 -17.80 7.47
N ILE A 108 -5.25 -16.70 6.81
CA ILE A 108 -4.70 -15.37 7.06
C ILE A 108 -5.79 -14.47 7.60
N THR A 109 -5.49 -13.79 8.70
CA THR A 109 -6.30 -12.71 9.25
C THR A 109 -5.58 -11.38 9.08
N ILE A 110 -6.27 -10.40 8.50
CA ILE A 110 -5.78 -9.02 8.35
C ILE A 110 -6.67 -8.12 9.19
N ILE A 111 -6.08 -7.47 10.17
CA ILE A 111 -6.76 -6.50 11.04
C ILE A 111 -6.29 -5.12 10.62
N THR A 112 -7.20 -4.21 10.29
CA THR A 112 -6.84 -2.88 9.76
C THR A 112 -7.46 -1.74 10.56
N ASP A 113 -6.73 -0.63 10.66
CA ASP A 113 -7.26 0.64 11.13
C ASP A 113 -6.71 1.81 10.29
N ALA A 114 -7.38 2.96 10.37
CA ALA A 114 -6.97 4.20 9.75
C ALA A 114 -7.23 5.39 10.68
N SER A 115 -6.23 6.26 10.75
CA SER A 115 -6.28 7.52 11.48
C SER A 115 -6.16 8.71 10.51
N PRO A 116 -6.31 9.94 11.01
CA PRO A 116 -5.91 11.13 10.26
C PRO A 116 -4.39 11.28 10.05
N PHE A 117 -3.54 10.33 10.41
CA PHE A 117 -2.09 10.40 10.17
C PHE A 117 -1.62 9.32 9.22
N GLY A 118 -2.27 8.16 9.24
CA GLY A 118 -1.85 6.99 8.48
C GLY A 118 -2.82 5.84 8.58
N TYR A 119 -2.36 4.70 8.10
CA TYR A 119 -3.05 3.42 8.19
C TYR A 119 -2.13 2.39 8.82
N GLY A 120 -2.75 1.46 9.54
CA GLY A 120 -2.06 0.38 10.24
C GLY A 120 -2.73 -0.95 9.95
N ALA A 121 -1.94 -2.01 9.92
CA ALA A 121 -2.50 -3.35 9.90
C ALA A 121 -1.63 -4.37 10.63
N GLU A 122 -2.29 -5.30 11.33
CA GLU A 122 -1.71 -6.52 11.86
C GLU A 122 -2.14 -7.69 10.97
N ILE A 123 -1.17 -8.41 10.41
CA ILE A 123 -1.41 -9.63 9.65
C ILE A 123 -1.02 -10.81 10.54
N ARG A 124 -1.98 -11.70 10.75
CA ARG A 124 -1.78 -12.95 11.48
C ARG A 124 -1.87 -14.11 10.50
N HIS A 125 -0.80 -14.89 10.42
CA HIS A 125 -0.75 -16.11 9.62
C HIS A 125 -0.05 -17.20 10.45
N GLN A 126 -0.80 -18.23 10.83
CA GLN A 126 -0.31 -19.27 11.75
C GLN A 126 0.29 -18.65 13.03
N ASN A 127 1.55 -18.98 13.37
CA ASN A 127 2.27 -18.44 14.53
C ASN A 127 3.08 -17.17 14.20
N GLN A 128 2.90 -16.59 13.01
CA GLN A 128 3.60 -15.38 12.59
C GLN A 128 2.68 -14.17 12.62
N LYS A 129 3.25 -13.06 13.08
CA LYS A 129 2.63 -11.74 13.04
C LYS A 129 3.50 -10.80 12.22
N LEU A 130 2.86 -10.06 11.33
CA LEU A 130 3.50 -9.03 10.52
C LEU A 130 2.73 -7.73 10.70
N GLU A 131 3.46 -6.63 10.79
CA GLU A 131 2.90 -5.32 11.02
C GLU A 131 3.17 -4.43 9.83
N ILE A 132 2.13 -3.72 9.42
CA ILE A 132 2.17 -2.76 8.34
C ILE A 132 1.83 -1.39 8.91
N HIS A 133 2.62 -0.43 8.47
CA HIS A 133 2.37 0.98 8.69
C HIS A 133 2.47 1.70 7.36
N GLY A 134 1.70 2.77 7.21
CA GLY A 134 2.00 3.76 6.20
C GLY A 134 1.30 5.06 6.47
N GLU A 135 1.91 6.13 6.00
CA GLU A 135 1.36 7.47 6.18
C GLU A 135 0.35 7.81 5.08
N GLN A 136 -0.56 8.73 5.40
CA GLN A 136 -1.63 9.13 4.50
C GLN A 136 -1.46 10.59 4.08
N ASP A 137 -1.30 10.81 2.77
CA ASP A 137 -1.34 12.15 2.19
C ASP A 137 -2.78 12.71 2.27
N LEU A 138 -2.91 13.96 2.72
CA LEU A 138 -4.17 14.73 2.82
C LEU A 138 -5.26 14.06 3.68
N PRO A 139 -4.97 13.70 4.94
CA PRO A 139 -5.85 12.85 5.74
C PRO A 139 -7.14 13.54 6.24
N ILE A 140 -7.14 14.88 6.33
CA ILE A 140 -8.27 15.69 6.83
C ILE A 140 -9.42 15.75 5.81
N ILE A 141 -9.13 15.59 4.51
CA ILE A 141 -10.12 15.74 3.43
C ILE A 141 -11.00 14.49 3.26
N LEU A 142 -10.55 13.33 3.78
CA LEU A 142 -11.23 12.05 3.60
C LEU A 142 -12.14 11.75 4.80
N SER A 143 -13.34 11.26 4.54
CA SER A 143 -14.20 10.72 5.60
C SER A 143 -13.58 9.49 6.24
N GLN A 144 -13.94 9.19 7.50
CA GLN A 144 -13.45 8.03 8.24
C GLN A 144 -13.59 6.73 7.44
N ASN A 145 -14.79 6.44 6.93
CA ASN A 145 -15.05 5.25 6.10
C ASN A 145 -14.13 5.15 4.87
N LYS A 146 -13.74 6.29 4.25
CA LYS A 146 -12.80 6.29 3.12
C LYS A 146 -11.39 5.97 3.60
N ARG A 147 -10.96 6.50 4.74
CA ARG A 147 -9.64 6.23 5.31
C ARG A 147 -9.49 4.75 5.65
N GLU A 148 -10.47 4.18 6.34
CA GLU A 148 -10.48 2.77 6.73
C GLU A 148 -10.51 1.84 5.50
N LEU A 149 -11.34 2.13 4.51
CA LEU A 149 -11.36 1.34 3.27
C LEU A 149 -10.05 1.48 2.48
N LYS A 150 -9.41 2.66 2.50
CA LYS A 150 -8.10 2.88 1.89
C LYS A 150 -7.00 2.13 2.63
N ALA A 151 -7.09 2.00 3.96
CA ALA A 151 -6.19 1.16 4.75
C ALA A 151 -6.25 -0.30 4.28
N VAL A 152 -7.45 -0.85 4.10
CA VAL A 152 -7.63 -2.19 3.51
C VAL A 152 -6.95 -2.30 2.15
N PHE A 153 -7.20 -1.34 1.27
CA PHE A 153 -6.59 -1.33 -0.07
C PHE A 153 -5.05 -1.30 -0.01
N LYS A 154 -4.47 -0.43 0.81
CA LYS A 154 -3.02 -0.28 0.93
C LYS A 154 -2.37 -1.52 1.54
N THR A 155 -2.94 -2.05 2.61
CA THR A 155 -2.51 -3.30 3.24
C THR A 155 -2.52 -4.44 2.22
N GLN A 156 -3.60 -4.57 1.44
CA GLN A 156 -3.71 -5.59 0.40
C GLN A 156 -2.63 -5.44 -0.70
N GLN A 157 -2.33 -4.21 -1.13
CA GLN A 157 -1.26 -3.97 -2.11
C GLN A 157 0.09 -4.45 -1.58
N ILE A 158 0.39 -4.18 -0.31
CA ILE A 158 1.62 -4.60 0.35
C ILE A 158 1.68 -6.12 0.45
N THR A 159 0.61 -6.76 0.94
CA THR A 159 0.60 -8.22 1.14
C THR A 159 0.79 -8.99 -0.15
N PHE A 160 0.19 -8.54 -1.26
CA PHE A 160 0.39 -9.18 -2.56
C PHE A 160 1.78 -8.90 -3.13
N LYS A 161 2.25 -7.65 -3.08
CA LYS A 161 3.60 -7.28 -3.57
C LYS A 161 4.68 -8.07 -2.83
N ARG A 162 4.51 -8.29 -1.53
CA ARG A 162 5.44 -9.02 -0.66
C ARG A 162 5.23 -10.54 -0.66
N LYS A 163 4.25 -11.05 -1.41
CA LYS A 163 3.86 -12.47 -1.43
C LYS A 163 3.53 -13.03 -0.03
N ILE A 164 3.07 -12.17 0.88
CA ILE A 164 2.53 -12.59 2.19
C ILE A 164 1.20 -13.31 1.98
N LEU A 165 0.38 -12.76 1.07
CA LEU A 165 -0.81 -13.41 0.55
C LEU A 165 -0.47 -14.17 -0.73
N ALA A 166 -0.61 -15.49 -0.69
CA ALA A 166 -0.45 -16.37 -1.85
C ALA A 166 -1.74 -16.44 -2.67
N GLN A 167 -1.62 -16.95 -3.91
CA GLN A 167 -2.78 -17.19 -4.77
C GLN A 167 -3.72 -18.23 -4.16
N ASN A 168 -5.02 -18.13 -4.46
CA ASN A 168 -6.06 -19.06 -4.00
C ASN A 168 -6.24 -19.13 -2.47
N GLN A 169 -5.88 -18.07 -1.75
CA GLN A 169 -6.08 -18.00 -0.29
C GLN A 169 -7.38 -17.32 0.11
N ASP A 170 -7.94 -17.81 1.21
CA ASP A 170 -9.04 -17.21 1.92
C ASP A 170 -8.52 -16.25 3.00
N VAL A 171 -9.08 -15.05 3.04
CA VAL A 171 -8.67 -13.97 3.93
C VAL A 171 -9.80 -13.59 4.86
N ASN A 172 -9.51 -13.53 6.15
CA ASN A 172 -10.37 -12.92 7.15
C ASN A 172 -9.96 -11.45 7.35
N LEU A 173 -10.78 -10.51 6.91
CA LEU A 173 -10.58 -9.09 7.16
C LEU A 173 -11.32 -8.67 8.43
N ILE A 174 -10.61 -8.09 9.38
CA ILE A 174 -11.17 -7.56 10.61
C ILE A 174 -11.03 -6.04 10.62
N SER A 175 -12.11 -5.34 10.96
CA SER A 175 -12.12 -3.88 11.03
C SER A 175 -13.11 -3.39 12.10
N PRO A 176 -12.81 -2.26 12.79
CA PRO A 176 -13.76 -1.63 13.71
C PRO A 176 -14.90 -0.90 12.98
N SER A 177 -14.79 -0.76 11.65
CA SER A 177 -15.77 -0.07 10.84
C SER A 177 -16.82 -1.01 10.30
N THR A 178 -18.05 -0.87 10.78
CA THR A 178 -19.20 -1.59 10.25
C THR A 178 -19.39 -1.36 8.74
N THR A 179 -18.99 -0.19 8.23
CA THR A 179 -19.01 0.13 6.80
C THR A 179 -17.99 -0.71 6.04
N VAL A 180 -16.74 -0.77 6.50
CA VAL A 180 -15.70 -1.61 5.88
C VAL A 180 -16.04 -3.09 5.99
N VAL A 181 -16.71 -3.51 7.06
CA VAL A 181 -17.16 -4.90 7.21
C VAL A 181 -18.31 -5.24 6.25
N ALA A 182 -19.24 -4.32 6.06
CA ALA A 182 -20.38 -4.51 5.17
C ALA A 182 -19.97 -4.48 3.68
N ILE A 183 -18.98 -3.67 3.30
CA ILE A 183 -18.64 -3.45 1.88
C ILE A 183 -18.20 -4.72 1.13
N PRO A 184 -17.25 -5.53 1.62
CA PRO A 184 -16.87 -6.75 0.93
C PRO A 184 -18.03 -7.78 0.89
N ASN A 185 -18.84 -7.82 1.95
CA ASN A 185 -19.91 -8.81 2.11
C ASN A 185 -21.22 -8.47 1.37
N LYS A 186 -21.60 -7.19 1.33
CA LYS A 186 -22.91 -6.68 0.85
C LYS A 186 -22.78 -5.61 -0.23
N HIS A 187 -21.55 -5.16 -0.49
CA HIS A 187 -21.22 -4.09 -1.44
C HIS A 187 -21.79 -2.72 -1.02
N THR A 188 -21.25 -1.66 -1.61
CA THR A 188 -21.72 -0.29 -1.35
C THR A 188 -22.18 0.38 -2.62
N ILE A 189 -23.14 1.28 -2.44
CA ILE A 189 -23.64 2.17 -3.47
C ILE A 189 -22.96 3.55 -3.41
N THR A 190 -22.10 3.83 -2.44
CA THR A 190 -21.43 5.13 -2.37
C THR A 190 -20.30 5.20 -3.39
N LEU A 191 -20.42 6.08 -4.39
CA LEU A 191 -19.45 6.18 -5.51
C LEU A 191 -18.02 6.39 -5.05
N SER A 192 -17.84 7.21 -4.02
CA SER A 192 -16.50 7.53 -3.51
C SER A 192 -15.84 6.33 -2.82
N LEU A 193 -16.61 5.42 -2.23
CA LEU A 193 -16.13 4.16 -1.67
C LEU A 193 -15.94 3.10 -2.77
N LEU A 194 -16.84 3.08 -3.77
CA LEU A 194 -16.70 2.20 -4.94
C LEU A 194 -15.38 2.40 -5.69
N LYS A 195 -14.92 3.65 -5.83
CA LYS A 195 -13.61 3.97 -6.43
C LYS A 195 -12.43 3.27 -5.73
N ILE A 196 -12.56 2.97 -4.44
CA ILE A 196 -11.54 2.24 -3.65
C ILE A 196 -11.82 0.73 -3.68
N LEU A 197 -13.08 0.33 -3.59
CA LEU A 197 -13.49 -1.08 -3.58
C LEU A 197 -13.11 -1.82 -4.88
N ILE A 198 -13.25 -1.18 -6.05
CA ILE A 198 -12.95 -1.84 -7.33
C ILE A 198 -11.51 -2.36 -7.39
N PRO A 199 -10.47 -1.53 -7.14
CA PRO A 199 -9.11 -2.02 -7.05
C PRO A 199 -8.93 -3.17 -6.04
N ILE A 200 -9.57 -3.10 -4.87
CA ILE A 200 -9.49 -4.16 -3.86
C ILE A 200 -9.98 -5.50 -4.44
N MET A 201 -11.15 -5.47 -5.08
CA MET A 201 -11.76 -6.67 -5.65
C MET A 201 -11.00 -7.20 -6.86
N GLN A 202 -10.48 -6.31 -7.71
CA GLN A 202 -9.64 -6.68 -8.86
C GLN A 202 -8.36 -7.39 -8.41
N ASN A 203 -7.75 -6.93 -7.32
CA ASN A 203 -6.58 -7.60 -6.76
C ASN A 203 -6.94 -8.99 -6.21
N LEU A 204 -8.09 -9.17 -5.56
CA LEU A 204 -8.54 -10.48 -5.10
C LEU A 204 -8.79 -11.42 -6.29
N GLU A 205 -9.52 -10.96 -7.30
CA GLU A 205 -9.85 -11.74 -8.51
C GLU A 205 -8.58 -12.17 -9.26
N LYS A 206 -7.65 -11.23 -9.49
CA LYS A 206 -6.37 -11.51 -10.16
C LYS A 206 -5.57 -12.60 -9.43
N ASN A 207 -5.62 -12.63 -8.10
CA ASN A 207 -4.90 -13.60 -7.29
C ASN A 207 -5.77 -14.81 -6.88
N LYS A 208 -7.01 -14.90 -7.39
CA LYS A 208 -8.00 -15.92 -7.04
C LYS A 208 -8.25 -16.04 -5.53
N CYS A 209 -8.06 -14.96 -4.78
CA CYS A 209 -8.28 -14.92 -3.34
C CYS A 209 -9.75 -14.64 -3.01
N ARG A 210 -10.22 -15.15 -1.87
CA ARG A 210 -11.54 -14.81 -1.33
C ARG A 210 -11.37 -14.04 -0.04
N ILE A 211 -12.30 -13.15 0.25
CA ILE A 211 -12.28 -12.34 1.47
C ILE A 211 -13.60 -12.50 2.20
N ARG A 212 -13.53 -12.63 3.52
CA ARG A 212 -14.66 -12.50 4.43
C ARG A 212 -14.33 -11.41 5.43
N SER A 213 -15.26 -10.49 5.67
CA SER A 213 -15.05 -9.42 6.64
C SER A 213 -15.86 -9.63 7.91
N ASN A 214 -15.23 -9.38 9.06
CA ASN A 214 -15.78 -9.49 10.41
C ASN A 214 -15.49 -8.21 11.21
N HIS A 215 -16.38 -7.90 12.15
CA HIS A 215 -16.24 -6.72 13.01
C HIS A 215 -15.43 -7.04 14.26
N ILE A 216 -14.68 -6.05 14.75
CA ILE A 216 -14.03 -6.03 16.07
C ILE A 216 -14.40 -4.72 16.78
N SER A 217 -14.50 -4.71 18.11
CA SER A 217 -14.68 -3.45 18.83
C SER A 217 -13.44 -2.57 18.66
N GLY A 218 -13.60 -1.24 18.61
CA GLY A 218 -12.46 -0.32 18.60
C GLY A 218 -11.54 -0.52 19.81
N VAL A 219 -12.10 -0.82 20.98
CA VAL A 219 -11.37 -1.09 22.22
C VAL A 219 -10.44 -2.31 22.10
N ASP A 220 -10.82 -3.29 21.28
CA ASP A 220 -10.03 -4.50 21.05
C ASP A 220 -9.05 -4.36 19.86
N ASN A 221 -9.16 -3.28 19.08
CA ASN A 221 -8.35 -3.04 17.88
C ASN A 221 -7.02 -2.29 18.15
N ILE A 222 -6.45 -2.50 19.35
CA ILE A 222 -5.34 -1.71 19.89
C ILE A 222 -4.16 -1.65 18.90
N ARG A 223 -3.72 -2.80 18.37
CA ARG A 223 -2.47 -2.83 17.60
C ARG A 223 -2.59 -2.15 16.23
N ALA A 224 -3.67 -2.40 15.49
CA ALA A 224 -3.86 -1.74 14.20
C ALA A 224 -4.11 -0.24 14.37
N GLU A 225 -4.78 0.17 15.45
CA GLU A 225 -4.94 1.58 15.81
C GLU A 225 -3.59 2.24 16.10
N GLU A 226 -2.75 1.66 16.96
CA GLU A 226 -1.39 2.13 17.25
C GLU A 226 -0.57 2.28 15.97
N LEU A 227 -0.57 1.27 15.10
CA LEU A 227 0.13 1.29 13.83
C LEU A 227 -0.39 2.41 12.91
N SER A 228 -1.69 2.69 12.91
CA SER A 228 -2.27 3.77 12.10
C SER A 228 -1.89 5.17 12.60
N ARG A 229 -1.52 5.28 13.88
CA ARG A 229 -1.10 6.53 14.53
C ARG A 229 0.43 6.61 14.72
N PHE A 230 1.14 5.55 14.37
CA PHE A 230 2.58 5.44 14.56
C PHE A 230 3.31 6.58 13.85
N LYS A 231 4.24 7.19 14.58
CA LYS A 231 5.18 8.19 14.06
C LYS A 231 6.55 7.80 14.57
N ASP A 232 7.46 7.50 13.67
CA ASP A 232 8.81 7.14 14.07
C ASP A 232 9.60 8.38 14.48
N SER A 233 9.76 8.56 15.79
CA SER A 233 10.54 9.64 16.39
C SER A 233 12.04 9.38 16.33
N SER A 234 12.50 8.32 15.67
CA SER A 234 13.93 8.06 15.47
C SER A 234 14.39 8.36 14.04
N ILE A 235 13.48 8.82 13.18
CA ILE A 235 13.77 9.16 11.79
C ILE A 235 14.77 10.32 11.69
N LEU A 236 15.86 10.05 10.97
CA LEU A 236 16.90 11.00 10.63
C LEU A 236 17.04 11.09 9.11
N GLN A 237 17.25 12.30 8.62
CA GLN A 237 17.50 12.55 7.21
C GLN A 237 18.58 13.62 7.08
N LEU A 238 19.56 13.41 6.20
CA LEU A 238 20.43 14.51 5.77
C LEU A 238 19.71 15.38 4.74
N GLN A 239 20.12 16.64 4.59
CA GLN A 239 19.73 17.42 3.42
C GLN A 239 20.05 16.61 2.14
N PRO A 240 19.07 16.39 1.24
CA PRO A 240 19.27 15.54 0.06
C PRO A 240 20.43 16.00 -0.84
N GLU A 241 20.65 17.30 -0.95
CA GLU A 241 21.75 17.91 -1.70
C GLU A 241 23.09 17.55 -1.05
N LEU A 242 23.21 17.66 0.26
CA LEU A 242 24.41 17.29 1.01
C LEU A 242 24.70 15.78 0.90
N PHE A 243 23.68 14.93 0.96
CA PHE A 243 23.85 13.49 0.75
C PHE A 243 24.43 13.19 -0.65
N LYS A 244 23.92 13.85 -1.69
CA LYS A 244 24.43 13.72 -3.06
C LYS A 244 25.87 14.22 -3.19
N GLU A 245 26.20 15.36 -2.59
CA GLU A 245 27.57 15.88 -2.56
C GLU A 245 28.54 14.88 -1.93
N ILE A 246 28.20 14.31 -0.78
CA ILE A 246 29.04 13.32 -0.09
C ILE A 246 29.25 12.08 -0.98
N CYS A 247 28.19 11.59 -1.63
CA CYS A 247 28.30 10.43 -2.52
C CYS A 247 29.21 10.71 -3.73
N LEU A 248 29.10 11.90 -4.33
CA LEU A 248 29.94 12.33 -5.45
C LEU A 248 31.41 12.49 -5.03
N GLU A 249 31.66 13.15 -3.90
CA GLU A 249 33.00 13.38 -3.36
C GLU A 249 33.71 12.06 -3.05
N PHE A 250 33.02 11.13 -2.39
CA PHE A 250 33.57 9.82 -2.03
C PHE A 250 33.53 8.82 -3.19
N ARG A 251 32.92 9.18 -4.33
CA ARG A 251 32.73 8.32 -5.51
C ARG A 251 32.06 6.99 -5.18
N ILE A 252 30.98 7.05 -4.40
CA ILE A 252 30.22 5.88 -3.94
C ILE A 252 28.75 5.97 -4.35
N ILE A 253 28.12 4.79 -4.47
CA ILE A 253 26.68 4.66 -4.74
C ILE A 253 26.12 3.65 -3.72
N PRO A 254 25.64 4.12 -2.56
CA PRO A 254 25.01 3.24 -1.58
C PRO A 254 23.76 2.54 -2.16
N GLU A 255 23.60 1.25 -1.89
CA GLU A 255 22.55 0.42 -2.49
C GLU A 255 21.25 0.41 -1.67
N VAL A 256 21.34 0.67 -0.38
CA VAL A 256 20.23 0.60 0.57
C VAL A 256 20.38 1.63 1.69
N ASP A 257 19.25 2.24 2.07
CA ASP A 257 19.13 3.19 3.18
C ASP A 257 18.58 2.46 4.42
N PHE A 258 19.43 2.33 5.45
CA PHE A 258 19.03 1.72 6.71
C PHE A 258 18.37 2.73 7.65
N PHE A 259 17.37 2.27 8.40
CA PHE A 259 16.62 3.08 9.37
C PHE A 259 15.80 4.20 8.72
N ALA A 260 15.48 4.04 7.43
CA ALA A 260 14.66 4.99 6.68
C ALA A 260 13.23 4.50 6.47
N SER A 261 12.33 5.47 6.35
CA SER A 261 10.94 5.36 5.92
C SER A 261 10.77 5.97 4.53
N ILE A 262 9.57 5.84 3.93
CA ILE A 262 9.27 6.48 2.65
C ILE A 262 9.47 8.00 2.68
N LYS A 263 9.37 8.65 3.85
CA LYS A 263 9.46 10.11 3.98
C LYS A 263 10.87 10.66 4.00
N ASN A 264 11.81 9.90 4.54
CA ASN A 264 13.20 10.34 4.73
C ASN A 264 14.21 9.56 3.89
N GLN A 265 13.75 8.69 3.01
CA GLN A 265 14.63 7.90 2.16
C GLN A 265 15.57 8.80 1.32
N GLN A 266 16.86 8.49 1.34
CA GLN A 266 17.85 9.02 0.41
C GLN A 266 18.05 8.09 -0.79
N ILE A 267 17.72 6.81 -0.62
CA ILE A 267 17.90 5.74 -1.61
C ILE A 267 16.56 5.03 -1.82
N THR A 268 16.32 4.53 -3.04
CA THR A 268 15.05 3.87 -3.39
C THR A 268 14.80 2.59 -2.59
N SER A 269 15.85 1.81 -2.29
CA SER A 269 15.78 0.67 -1.40
C SER A 269 15.98 1.12 0.03
N ILE A 270 15.01 0.79 0.89
CA ILE A 270 15.03 1.16 2.32
C ILE A 270 14.72 -0.02 3.22
N PHE A 271 15.35 -0.04 4.38
CA PHE A 271 15.00 -0.93 5.49
C PHE A 271 14.30 -0.11 6.58
N SER A 272 12.97 -0.22 6.61
CA SER A 272 12.13 0.50 7.55
C SER A 272 11.91 -0.26 8.86
N ARG A 273 11.49 0.44 9.91
CA ARG A 273 11.19 -0.19 11.21
C ARG A 273 9.96 -1.09 11.14
N ILE A 274 8.91 -0.62 10.47
CA ILE A 274 7.66 -1.34 10.23
C ILE A 274 7.45 -1.45 8.72
N LEU A 275 6.77 -2.49 8.24
CA LEU A 275 6.64 -2.73 6.80
C LEU A 275 5.82 -1.61 6.11
N GLU A 276 6.43 -0.96 5.12
CA GLU A 276 5.78 0.03 4.26
C GLU A 276 5.73 -0.44 2.79
N VAL A 277 5.01 0.30 1.94
CA VAL A 277 4.80 -0.02 0.50
C VAL A 277 6.10 -0.13 -0.30
N LYS A 278 7.09 0.72 0.01
CA LYS A 278 8.36 0.80 -0.72
C LYS A 278 9.54 0.18 0.03
N SER A 279 9.36 -0.25 1.28
CA SER A 279 10.44 -0.93 2.00
C SER A 279 10.93 -2.12 1.18
N GLU A 280 12.23 -2.40 1.25
CA GLU A 280 12.81 -3.64 0.74
C GLU A 280 12.81 -4.71 1.84
N ARG A 281 13.09 -4.34 3.09
CA ARG A 281 12.96 -5.21 4.27
C ARG A 281 12.49 -4.40 5.46
N VAL A 282 12.21 -5.09 6.57
CA VAL A 282 11.95 -4.50 7.87
C VAL A 282 13.08 -4.85 8.82
N ASP A 283 13.33 -4.01 9.82
CA ASP A 283 14.37 -4.19 10.83
C ASP A 283 15.75 -4.47 10.22
N ALA A 284 16.48 -3.39 9.96
CA ALA A 284 17.81 -3.48 9.36
C ALA A 284 18.76 -4.40 10.16
N MET A 285 18.64 -4.45 11.48
CA MET A 285 19.54 -5.22 12.33
C MET A 285 19.37 -6.73 12.20
N MET A 286 18.16 -7.18 11.82
CA MET A 286 17.84 -8.58 11.56
C MET A 286 18.22 -9.06 10.16
N GLN A 287 18.47 -8.16 9.21
CA GLN A 287 18.76 -8.55 7.82
C GLN A 287 20.22 -8.94 7.62
N ASP A 288 20.50 -9.78 6.62
CA ASP A 288 21.88 -10.03 6.17
C ASP A 288 22.39 -8.84 5.34
N TRP A 289 23.43 -8.17 5.80
CA TRP A 289 24.05 -7.04 5.09
C TRP A 289 25.14 -7.47 4.10
N SER A 290 25.60 -8.72 4.16
CA SER A 290 26.73 -9.21 3.38
C SER A 290 26.47 -9.30 1.87
N GLN A 291 25.19 -9.22 1.49
CA GLN A 291 24.72 -9.18 0.10
C GLN A 291 24.92 -7.82 -0.57
N TYR A 292 25.11 -6.74 0.21
CA TYR A 292 25.32 -5.39 -0.32
C TYR A 292 26.82 -5.08 -0.40
N LYS A 293 27.23 -4.36 -1.45
CA LYS A 293 28.57 -3.81 -1.62
C LYS A 293 28.78 -2.60 -0.73
N ILE A 294 27.82 -1.67 -0.74
CA ILE A 294 27.85 -0.50 0.11
C ILE A 294 26.46 -0.12 0.63
N VAL A 295 26.36 0.12 1.94
CA VAL A 295 25.14 0.50 2.64
C VAL A 295 25.23 1.93 3.15
N TYR A 296 24.10 2.61 3.27
CA TYR A 296 24.01 3.92 3.91
C TYR A 296 23.29 3.80 5.23
N SER A 297 23.84 4.44 6.27
CA SER A 297 23.29 4.41 7.61
C SER A 297 23.36 5.78 8.27
N PHE A 298 22.21 6.43 8.41
CA PHE A 298 22.04 7.57 9.32
C PHE A 298 21.26 7.12 10.55
N SER A 299 21.95 6.36 11.40
CA SER A 299 21.33 5.66 12.52
C SER A 299 20.98 6.57 13.69
N PRO A 300 19.89 6.28 14.41
CA PRO A 300 19.65 6.86 15.72
C PRO A 300 20.85 6.64 16.66
N PRO A 301 21.16 7.59 17.57
CA PRO A 301 22.35 7.50 18.43
C PRO A 301 22.43 6.18 19.22
N ILE A 302 21.28 5.70 19.68
CA ILE A 302 21.16 4.51 20.53
C ILE A 302 21.58 3.21 19.85
N VAL A 303 21.60 3.14 18.50
CA VAL A 303 21.95 1.90 17.76
C VAL A 303 23.30 1.98 17.03
N ILE A 304 24.06 3.07 17.17
CA ILE A 304 25.32 3.27 16.44
C ILE A 304 26.35 2.16 16.76
N MET A 305 26.38 1.71 18.02
CA MET A 305 27.29 0.64 18.46
C MET A 305 26.98 -0.67 17.75
N GLU A 306 25.72 -1.07 17.77
CA GLU A 306 25.24 -2.31 17.19
C GLU A 306 25.41 -2.30 15.67
N VAL A 307 25.15 -1.16 15.01
CA VAL A 307 25.43 -0.97 13.59
C VAL A 307 26.92 -1.15 13.30
N SER A 308 27.79 -0.59 14.12
CA SER A 308 29.25 -0.73 13.95
C SER A 308 29.69 -2.19 14.07
N TYR A 309 29.19 -2.93 15.06
CA TYR A 309 29.44 -4.36 15.19
C TYR A 309 28.90 -5.16 14.00
N LYS A 310 27.72 -4.79 13.51
CA LYS A 310 27.08 -5.48 12.39
C LYS A 310 27.82 -5.24 11.07
N ILE A 311 28.35 -4.04 10.84
CA ILE A 311 29.27 -3.75 9.71
C ILE A 311 30.47 -4.70 9.72
N LYS A 312 31.12 -4.83 10.89
CA LYS A 312 32.28 -5.73 11.06
C LYS A 312 31.91 -7.19 10.84
N ARG A 313 30.82 -7.64 11.46
CA ARG A 313 30.35 -9.03 11.42
C ARG A 313 29.93 -9.44 10.01
N ASP A 314 29.13 -8.61 9.34
CA ASP A 314 28.58 -8.90 8.02
C ASP A 314 29.57 -8.52 6.89
N LYS A 315 30.74 -7.96 7.26
CA LYS A 315 31.85 -7.56 6.36
C LYS A 315 31.38 -6.70 5.18
N VAL A 316 30.56 -5.69 5.48
CA VAL A 316 30.00 -4.77 4.49
C VAL A 316 30.70 -3.42 4.54
N THR A 317 30.80 -2.72 3.41
CA THR A 317 31.26 -1.33 3.41
C THR A 317 30.07 -0.42 3.73
N ALA A 318 30.25 0.58 4.59
CA ALA A 318 29.16 1.47 4.99
C ALA A 318 29.55 2.95 4.91
N LEU A 319 28.68 3.75 4.30
CA LEU A 319 28.62 5.20 4.50
C LEU A 319 27.81 5.46 5.77
N MET A 320 28.49 5.92 6.82
CA MET A 320 27.86 6.24 8.09
C MET A 320 27.83 7.74 8.33
N ILE A 321 26.69 8.23 8.79
CA ILE A 321 26.54 9.60 9.30
C ILE A 321 26.51 9.52 10.82
N LEU A 322 27.53 10.10 11.45
CA LEU A 322 27.77 9.96 12.88
C LEU A 322 27.92 11.33 13.54
N PRO A 323 27.46 11.49 14.79
CA PRO A 323 27.86 12.65 15.57
C PRO A 323 29.37 12.64 15.80
N GLN A 324 29.95 13.83 15.89
CA GLN A 324 31.34 14.03 16.28
C GLN A 324 31.43 14.06 17.82
N TRP A 325 31.06 12.96 18.49
CA TRP A 325 31.21 12.84 19.94
C TRP A 325 32.67 12.60 20.35
N SER A 326 33.06 13.14 21.51
CA SER A 326 34.33 12.85 22.20
C SER A 326 34.31 11.56 23.04
N ALA A 327 33.17 10.88 23.16
CA ALA A 327 33.03 9.66 23.97
C ALA A 327 33.57 8.41 23.23
N GLN A 328 34.55 7.76 23.85
CA GLN A 328 35.48 6.76 23.31
C GLN A 328 34.88 5.41 22.86
N ILE A 329 33.60 5.12 23.12
CA ILE A 329 33.08 3.73 23.05
C ILE A 329 32.78 3.28 21.62
N SER A 330 32.14 4.11 20.78
CA SER A 330 31.90 3.79 19.34
C SER A 330 33.14 3.89 18.48
N ILE A 331 34.11 4.67 18.96
CA ILE A 331 35.37 4.91 18.29
C ILE A 331 36.22 3.63 18.24
N SER A 332 36.25 2.82 19.30
CA SER A 332 37.11 1.62 19.36
C SER A 332 36.81 0.57 18.26
N VAL A 333 35.54 0.26 18.02
CA VAL A 333 35.13 -0.71 16.99
C VAL A 333 35.40 -0.17 15.59
N LEU A 334 35.08 1.11 15.34
CA LEU A 334 35.33 1.78 14.07
C LEU A 334 36.83 2.00 13.80
N GLN A 335 37.65 2.18 14.85
CA GLN A 335 39.11 2.26 14.77
C GLN A 335 39.73 0.94 14.35
N SER A 336 39.09 -0.19 14.66
CA SER A 336 39.51 -1.51 14.17
C SER A 336 39.11 -1.78 12.71
N MET A 337 38.50 -0.81 12.02
CA MET A 337 38.11 -0.91 10.62
C MET A 337 38.85 0.12 9.78
N LYS A 338 38.98 -0.15 8.47
CA LYS A 338 39.63 0.79 7.56
C LYS A 338 38.67 1.93 7.21
N ILE A 339 38.97 3.13 7.65
CA ILE A 339 38.28 4.35 7.20
C ILE A 339 38.89 4.78 5.87
N THR A 340 38.13 4.70 4.78
CA THR A 340 38.61 5.06 3.44
C THR A 340 38.36 6.53 3.12
N HIS A 341 37.27 7.09 3.63
CA HIS A 341 36.87 8.49 3.42
C HIS A 341 36.31 9.09 4.69
N ARG A 342 36.52 10.39 4.88
CA ARG A 342 35.98 11.18 6.00
C ARG A 342 35.72 12.62 5.56
N ARG A 343 34.56 13.15 5.95
CA ARG A 343 34.22 14.57 5.80
C ARG A 343 33.55 15.05 7.08
N SER A 344 34.11 16.08 7.69
CA SER A 344 33.41 16.82 8.74
C SER A 344 32.28 17.61 8.10
N LEU A 345 31.10 17.51 8.68
CA LEU A 345 29.91 18.25 8.27
C LEU A 345 29.66 19.39 9.27
N SER A 346 28.60 20.16 9.05
CA SER A 346 28.20 21.23 9.97
C SER A 346 27.45 20.67 11.18
N CYS A 347 26.89 21.55 12.00
CA CYS A 347 26.08 21.15 13.15
C CYS A 347 24.84 20.38 12.68
N PHE A 348 24.45 19.39 13.49
CA PHE A 348 23.34 18.48 13.17
C PHE A 348 22.04 19.23 12.79
N GLN A 349 21.75 20.34 13.46
CA GLN A 349 20.54 21.13 13.23
C GLN A 349 20.50 21.79 11.84
N LEU A 350 21.64 22.10 11.24
CA LEU A 350 21.71 22.75 9.93
C LEU A 350 21.62 21.74 8.79
N ILE A 351 22.12 20.53 9.00
CA ILE A 351 22.30 19.54 7.93
C ILE A 351 21.26 18.41 7.95
N SER A 352 20.47 18.30 9.01
CA SER A 352 19.47 17.24 9.15
C SER A 352 18.04 17.77 9.04
N ILE A 353 17.22 17.05 8.27
CA ILE A 353 15.77 17.21 8.27
C ILE A 353 15.24 16.27 9.35
N ILE A 354 14.96 16.87 10.50
CA ILE A 354 14.49 16.17 11.69
C ILE A 354 12.98 15.89 11.57
N GLY A 355 12.57 14.65 11.85
CA GLY A 355 11.16 14.29 11.97
C GLY A 355 10.41 15.08 13.06
N LEU A 356 9.10 15.32 12.86
CA LEU A 356 8.26 16.15 13.76
C LEU A 356 8.35 15.76 15.25
N ALA A 357 8.50 14.48 15.58
CA ALA A 357 8.50 14.01 16.97
C ALA A 357 9.84 14.26 17.69
N VAL A 358 10.97 14.23 17.00
CA VAL A 358 12.28 14.60 17.57
C VAL A 358 12.34 16.09 17.92
N LYS A 359 11.65 16.94 17.13
CA LYS A 359 11.50 18.38 17.45
C LYS A 359 10.70 18.61 18.75
N LEU A 360 9.81 17.69 19.10
CA LEU A 360 8.96 17.78 20.29
C LEU A 360 9.63 17.23 21.54
N SER A 361 10.58 16.29 21.43
CA SER A 361 11.14 15.62 22.62
C SER A 361 12.29 16.36 23.28
N GLY A 362 12.92 17.37 22.65
CA GLY A 362 13.93 18.29 23.21
C GLY A 362 15.26 17.66 23.66
N ASN A 363 15.22 16.48 24.27
CA ASN A 363 16.29 15.82 25.00
C ASN A 363 16.98 14.69 24.22
N GLN A 364 16.60 14.44 22.95
CA GLN A 364 17.17 13.37 22.10
C GLN A 364 17.83 13.87 20.81
N ILE A 365 17.96 15.18 20.63
CA ILE A 365 18.58 15.79 19.45
C ILE A 365 20.10 15.68 19.59
N PHE A 366 20.79 15.21 18.55
CA PHE A 366 22.24 15.33 18.49
C PHE A 366 22.65 16.81 18.63
N GLN A 367 23.38 17.12 19.70
CA GLN A 367 24.04 18.41 19.83
C GLN A 367 25.47 18.29 19.30
N GLY A 368 25.89 19.25 18.48
CA GLY A 368 27.25 19.35 17.96
C GLY A 368 27.42 19.03 16.47
N GLN A 369 28.68 18.87 16.07
CA GLN A 369 29.07 18.59 14.69
C GLN A 369 28.77 17.13 14.32
N VAL A 370 28.57 16.90 13.02
CA VAL A 370 28.34 15.58 12.45
C VAL A 370 29.46 15.30 11.46
N LYS A 371 29.77 14.03 11.20
CA LYS A 371 30.72 13.62 10.18
C LYS A 371 30.14 12.51 9.32
N ALA A 372 30.51 12.51 8.05
CA ALA A 372 30.34 11.38 7.15
C ALA A 372 31.64 10.58 7.11
N ILE A 373 31.54 9.26 7.30
CA ILE A 373 32.69 8.35 7.15
C ILE A 373 32.31 7.16 6.28
N VAL A 374 33.28 6.67 5.52
CA VAL A 374 33.17 5.37 4.84
C VAL A 374 34.07 4.39 5.56
N VAL A 375 33.47 3.34 6.10
CA VAL A 375 34.18 2.23 6.77
C VAL A 375 34.13 0.99 5.91
N ALA A 376 35.27 0.34 5.75
CA ALA A 376 35.42 -0.91 5.02
C ALA A 376 36.06 -1.97 5.94
N PRO A 377 35.70 -3.26 5.78
CA PRO A 377 36.39 -4.35 6.46
C PRO A 377 37.85 -4.42 5.99
N GLU A 378 38.76 -4.94 6.82
CA GLU A 378 40.21 -5.03 6.50
C GLU A 378 40.49 -5.85 5.23
N ASN A 379 39.61 -6.81 4.91
CA ASN A 379 39.60 -7.56 3.65
C ASN A 379 38.28 -7.28 2.91
N PRO A 380 38.17 -6.18 2.16
CA PRO A 380 36.99 -5.92 1.34
C PRO A 380 36.90 -6.99 0.25
N LYS A 381 35.68 -7.46 -0.08
CA LYS A 381 35.46 -8.32 -1.25
C LYS A 381 36.09 -7.61 -2.45
N GLN A 382 37.09 -8.23 -3.09
CA GLN A 382 37.78 -7.66 -4.24
C GLN A 382 36.74 -7.29 -5.31
N SER A 383 36.62 -5.99 -5.58
CA SER A 383 35.80 -5.47 -6.67
C SER A 383 36.54 -5.70 -7.98
N GLN A 384 35.99 -6.54 -8.85
CA GLN A 384 36.21 -6.37 -10.29
C GLN A 384 35.52 -5.04 -10.66
N TYR A 385 36.36 -4.09 -11.07
CA TYR A 385 35.99 -2.73 -11.45
C TYR A 385 35.11 -2.69 -12.70
#